data_AF-A0A9D5MWN0-F1
#
_entry.id   AF-A0A9D5MWN0-F1
#
_cell.length_a   1.000
_cell.length_b   1.000
_cell.length_c   1.000
_cell.angle_alpha   90.00
_cell.angle_beta   90.00
_cell.angle_gamma   90.00
#
_symmetry.space_group_name_H-M   'P 1'
#
loop_
_entity.id
_entity.type
_entity.pdbx_description
1 polymer ?
#
loop_
_entity_poly.entity_id
_entity_poly.type
_entity_poly.pdbx_seq_one_letter_code
_entity_poly.pdbx_strand_id
1 'polypeptide(L)'
;MMEPIDTFKSCKRTIISSLILFITTNLLSALLANIILTYPEIYSNKQMAMLISFLLPITILPFMFLICKKHSISLASIGVSRNNLLQSLGMGLCLSLLLIFAFGKYNDIHNIIIGKSFTPASLFLQIIYYLIAISSVEEIVFRGFIRNNMFENREYLSKVLTGILFSLSHIPFHAIINHLSFSWFIFHRWYALLFYLLIHMFLQWFYDKYNNCSGPILLHFTIDFFQIFSV
;
A
#
# COMPACT_ATOMS: atom_id res chain seq x y z
N MET A 1 -26.13 -8.23 33.93
CA MET A 1 -24.78 -8.82 34.02
C MET A 1 -24.39 -9.23 32.60
N MET A 2 -23.60 -8.42 31.89
CA MET A 2 -23.05 -8.83 30.60
C MET A 2 -21.90 -9.80 30.89
N GLU A 3 -21.97 -11.02 30.36
CA GLU A 3 -20.83 -11.94 30.40
C GLU A 3 -19.62 -11.24 29.76
N PRO A 4 -18.40 -11.44 30.30
CA PRO A 4 -17.19 -10.97 29.64
C PRO A 4 -17.07 -11.72 28.32
N ILE A 5 -17.47 -11.07 27.23
CA ILE A 5 -17.18 -11.52 25.88
C ILE A 5 -15.68 -11.78 25.84
N ASP A 6 -15.33 -13.01 25.50
CA ASP A 6 -14.01 -13.61 25.53
C ASP A 6 -13.02 -12.81 24.64
N THR A 7 -12.56 -11.66 25.13
CA THR A 7 -11.77 -10.64 24.41
C THR A 7 -10.53 -11.24 23.78
N PHE A 8 -9.96 -12.26 24.43
CA PHE A 8 -8.82 -13.01 23.94
C PHE A 8 -9.12 -13.81 22.66
N LYS A 9 -10.30 -14.45 22.56
CA LYS A 9 -10.70 -15.18 21.33
C LYS A 9 -10.96 -14.23 20.17
N SER A 10 -11.48 -13.03 20.44
CA SER A 10 -11.69 -11.99 19.41
C SER A 10 -10.35 -11.53 18.83
N CYS A 11 -9.40 -11.18 19.69
CA CYS A 11 -8.05 -10.74 19.33
C CYS A 11 -7.29 -11.82 18.51
N LYS A 12 -7.35 -13.10 18.90
CA LYS A 12 -6.70 -14.17 18.12
C LYS A 12 -7.24 -14.30 16.70
N ARG A 13 -8.55 -14.08 16.51
CA ARG A 13 -9.20 -14.20 15.19
C ARG A 13 -8.80 -13.07 14.25
N THR A 14 -8.68 -11.84 14.74
CA THR A 14 -8.30 -10.68 13.93
C THR A 14 -6.83 -10.73 13.49
N ILE A 15 -5.95 -11.29 14.32
CA ILE A 15 -4.54 -11.57 13.96
C ILE A 15 -4.47 -12.57 12.81
N ILE A 16 -5.18 -13.70 12.92
CA ILE A 16 -5.20 -14.73 11.86
C ILE A 16 -5.71 -14.12 10.55
N SER A 17 -6.78 -13.34 10.60
CA SER A 17 -7.32 -12.66 9.41
C SER A 17 -6.33 -11.68 8.80
N SER A 18 -5.53 -10.97 9.62
CA SER A 18 -4.47 -10.08 9.15
C SER A 18 -3.35 -10.83 8.44
N LEU A 19 -2.92 -11.97 8.99
CA LEU A 19 -1.91 -12.84 8.36
C LEU A 19 -2.43 -13.47 7.07
N ILE A 20 -3.69 -13.90 7.03
CA ILE A 20 -4.33 -14.41 5.79
C ILE A 20 -4.32 -13.30 4.73
N LEU A 21 -4.76 -12.09 5.07
CA LEU A 21 -4.80 -10.98 4.13
C LEU A 21 -3.39 -10.65 3.60
N PHE A 22 -2.39 -10.62 4.47
CA PHE A 22 -0.98 -10.46 4.09
C PHE A 22 -0.52 -11.55 3.11
N ILE A 23 -0.77 -12.83 3.43
CA ILE A 23 -0.39 -13.94 2.56
C ILE A 23 -1.10 -13.84 1.20
N THR A 24 -2.40 -13.52 1.18
CA THR A 24 -3.17 -13.33 -0.05
C THR A 24 -2.58 -12.22 -0.91
N THR A 25 -2.23 -11.07 -0.33
CA THR A 25 -1.56 -9.98 -1.06
C THR A 25 -0.26 -10.44 -1.71
N ASN A 26 0.57 -11.19 -0.99
CA ASN A 26 1.85 -11.70 -1.50
C ASN A 26 1.66 -12.76 -2.59
N LEU A 27 0.68 -13.65 -2.44
CA LEU A 27 0.35 -14.66 -3.46
C LEU A 27 -0.16 -14.02 -4.75
N LEU A 28 -1.01 -13.00 -4.63
CA LEU A 28 -1.46 -12.22 -5.80
C LEU A 28 -0.26 -11.55 -6.47
N SER A 29 0.60 -10.88 -5.70
CA SER A 29 1.82 -10.25 -6.21
C SER A 29 2.73 -11.23 -6.96
N ALA A 30 2.92 -12.43 -6.40
CA ALA A 30 3.64 -13.52 -7.06
C ALA A 30 2.94 -14.04 -8.32
N LEU A 31 1.61 -14.14 -8.30
CA LEU A 31 0.82 -14.53 -9.48
C LEU A 31 0.98 -13.49 -10.60
N LEU A 32 0.94 -12.19 -10.29
CA LEU A 32 1.17 -11.13 -11.27
C LEU A 32 2.54 -11.27 -11.94
N ALA A 33 3.58 -11.49 -11.14
CA ALA A 33 4.94 -11.71 -11.66
C ALA A 33 5.01 -12.92 -12.61
N ASN A 34 4.37 -14.03 -12.26
CA ASN A 34 4.32 -15.21 -13.13
C ASN A 34 3.52 -14.95 -14.42
N ILE A 35 2.42 -14.21 -14.35
CA ILE A 35 1.63 -13.82 -15.53
C ILE A 35 2.49 -12.96 -16.47
N ILE A 36 3.28 -12.02 -15.93
CA ILE A 36 4.21 -11.19 -16.71
C ILE A 36 5.23 -12.05 -17.46
N LEU A 37 5.87 -12.99 -16.75
CA LEU A 37 6.88 -13.88 -17.35
C LEU A 37 6.29 -14.84 -18.38
N THR A 38 5.04 -15.27 -18.20
CA THR A 38 4.36 -16.21 -19.10
C THR A 38 3.87 -15.53 -20.38
N TYR A 39 3.44 -14.26 -20.28
CA TYR A 39 2.83 -13.53 -21.40
C TYR A 39 3.56 -12.20 -21.69
N PRO A 40 4.85 -12.22 -22.04
CA PRO A 40 5.65 -11.00 -22.23
C PRO A 40 5.09 -10.11 -23.35
N GLU A 41 4.49 -10.69 -24.38
CA GLU A 41 3.87 -9.95 -25.49
C GLU A 41 2.72 -9.06 -25.02
N ILE A 42 1.90 -9.53 -24.08
CA ILE A 42 0.78 -8.75 -23.52
C ILE A 42 1.32 -7.55 -22.73
N TYR A 43 2.43 -7.75 -22.01
CA TYR A 43 3.07 -6.70 -21.20
C TYR A 43 3.97 -5.76 -21.98
N SER A 44 4.30 -6.10 -23.24
CA SER A 44 4.94 -5.17 -24.16
C SER A 44 4.04 -3.95 -24.48
N ASN A 45 2.72 -4.13 -24.39
CA ASN A 45 1.76 -3.03 -24.47
C ASN A 45 1.57 -2.41 -23.08
N LYS A 46 2.07 -1.18 -22.90
CA LYS A 46 2.02 -0.44 -21.64
C LYS A 46 0.59 -0.29 -21.06
N GLN A 47 -0.43 -0.16 -21.90
CA GLN A 47 -1.82 -0.01 -21.44
C GLN A 47 -2.38 -1.34 -20.90
N MET A 48 -2.13 -2.44 -21.60
CA MET A 48 -2.53 -3.78 -21.12
C MET A 48 -1.77 -4.18 -19.86
N ALA A 49 -0.46 -3.89 -19.81
CA ALA A 49 0.36 -4.08 -18.62
C ALA A 49 -0.22 -3.35 -17.40
N MET A 50 -0.58 -2.07 -17.56
CA MET A 50 -1.21 -1.29 -16.49
C MET A 50 -2.59 -1.84 -16.10
N LEU A 51 -3.43 -2.23 -17.07
CA LEU A 51 -4.76 -2.76 -16.78
C LEU A 51 -4.70 -4.07 -15.97
N ILE A 52 -3.84 -5.01 -16.35
CA ILE A 52 -3.69 -6.28 -15.61
C ILE A 52 -3.09 -6.02 -14.24
N SER A 53 -2.07 -5.15 -14.17
CA SER A 53 -1.46 -4.74 -12.89
C SER A 53 -2.42 -3.95 -12.00
N PHE A 54 -3.49 -3.35 -12.55
CA PHE A 54 -4.53 -2.67 -11.80
C PHE A 54 -5.53 -3.66 -11.17
N LEU A 55 -5.98 -4.64 -11.95
CA LEU A 55 -7.03 -5.58 -11.54
C LEU A 55 -6.61 -6.45 -10.37
N LEU A 56 -5.33 -6.81 -10.31
CA LEU A 56 -4.89 -7.80 -9.34
C LEU A 56 -4.79 -7.23 -7.91
N PRO A 57 -4.19 -6.06 -7.65
CA PRO A 57 -4.24 -5.41 -6.34
C PRO A 57 -5.66 -5.08 -5.89
N ILE A 58 -6.54 -4.59 -6.78
CA ILE A 58 -7.88 -4.14 -6.38
C ILE A 58 -8.77 -5.31 -5.90
N THR A 59 -8.46 -6.55 -6.31
CA THR A 59 -9.18 -7.75 -5.84
C THR A 59 -9.02 -8.03 -4.34
N ILE A 60 -8.02 -7.44 -3.68
CA ILE A 60 -7.84 -7.59 -2.24
C ILE A 60 -8.92 -6.85 -1.43
N LEU A 61 -9.47 -5.75 -1.96
CA LEU A 61 -10.43 -4.90 -1.24
C LEU A 61 -11.75 -5.63 -0.95
N PRO A 62 -12.38 -6.34 -1.91
CA PRO A 62 -13.53 -7.20 -1.60
C PRO A 62 -13.22 -8.26 -0.54
N PHE A 63 -12.04 -8.87 -0.58
CA PHE A 63 -11.65 -9.90 0.39
C PHE A 63 -11.53 -9.32 1.80
N MET A 64 -10.85 -8.18 1.94
CA MET A 64 -10.78 -7.42 3.18
C MET A 64 -12.19 -7.02 3.67
N PHE A 65 -13.06 -6.54 2.78
CA PHE A 65 -14.43 -6.17 3.14
C PHE A 65 -15.24 -7.36 3.71
N LEU A 66 -15.10 -8.55 3.11
CA LEU A 66 -15.73 -9.77 3.62
C LEU A 66 -15.22 -10.14 5.01
N ILE A 67 -13.91 -9.99 5.26
CA ILE A 67 -13.32 -10.18 6.58
C ILE A 67 -13.89 -9.17 7.58
N CYS A 68 -13.94 -7.88 7.22
CA CYS A 68 -14.53 -6.85 8.05
C CYS A 68 -15.97 -7.20 8.44
N LYS A 69 -16.80 -7.62 7.48
CA LYS A 69 -18.18 -8.05 7.73
C LYS A 69 -18.25 -9.26 8.67
N LYS A 70 -17.39 -10.27 8.46
CA LYS A 70 -17.33 -11.48 9.30
C LYS A 70 -16.96 -11.17 10.75
N HIS A 71 -16.12 -10.17 10.98
CA HIS A 71 -15.64 -9.78 12.30
C HIS A 71 -16.36 -8.55 12.89
N SER A 72 -17.40 -8.04 12.21
CA SER A 72 -18.09 -6.80 12.61
C SER A 72 -17.15 -5.59 12.77
N ILE A 73 -16.05 -5.56 11.99
CA ILE A 73 -15.11 -4.44 11.95
C ILE A 73 -15.71 -3.36 11.05
N SER A 74 -15.86 -2.15 11.57
CA SER A 74 -16.37 -1.02 10.80
C SER A 74 -15.33 -0.51 9.80
N LEU A 75 -15.77 0.02 8.65
CA LEU A 75 -14.87 0.70 7.71
C LEU A 75 -14.23 1.95 8.35
N ALA A 76 -14.96 2.61 9.26
CA ALA A 76 -14.45 3.76 9.97
C ALA A 76 -13.26 3.41 10.90
N SER A 77 -13.30 2.25 11.57
CA SER A 77 -12.20 1.78 12.43
C SER A 77 -10.93 1.42 11.67
N ILE A 78 -11.01 1.18 10.36
CA ILE A 78 -9.84 1.00 9.50
C ILE A 78 -9.44 2.28 8.75
N GLY A 79 -9.97 3.44 9.16
CA GLY A 79 -9.63 4.74 8.59
C GLY A 79 -10.30 5.08 7.27
N VAL A 80 -11.31 4.31 6.84
CA VAL A 80 -12.18 4.64 5.72
C VAL A 80 -13.42 5.33 6.27
N SER A 81 -13.31 6.63 6.53
CA SER A 81 -14.38 7.45 7.11
C SER A 81 -14.36 8.89 6.61
N ARG A 82 -15.44 9.64 6.89
CA ARG A 82 -15.49 11.10 6.71
C ARG A 82 -14.84 11.87 7.86
N ASN A 83 -14.55 11.21 8.98
CA ASN A 83 -13.95 11.85 10.14
C ASN A 83 -12.52 12.27 9.80
N ASN A 84 -12.20 13.53 10.10
CA ASN A 84 -10.92 14.16 9.81
C ASN A 84 -10.48 14.07 8.33
N LEU A 85 -11.40 13.81 7.40
CA LEU A 85 -11.08 13.59 5.98
C LEU A 85 -10.38 14.79 5.37
N LEU A 86 -10.91 15.99 5.59
CA LEU A 86 -10.34 17.23 5.04
C LEU A 86 -8.99 17.57 5.70
N GLN A 87 -8.85 17.31 7.01
CA GLN A 87 -7.61 17.53 7.74
C GLN A 87 -6.51 16.57 7.27
N SER A 88 -6.84 15.29 7.08
CA SER A 88 -5.92 14.27 6.57
C SER A 88 -5.53 14.56 5.12
N LEU A 89 -6.51 14.85 4.24
CA LEU A 89 -6.23 15.25 2.86
C LEU A 89 -5.40 16.54 2.77
N GLY A 90 -5.75 17.57 3.55
CA GLY A 90 -5.04 18.85 3.54
C GLY A 90 -3.59 18.72 3.99
N MET A 91 -3.34 17.96 5.05
CA MET A 91 -1.98 17.66 5.49
C MET A 91 -1.23 16.79 4.47
N GLY A 92 -1.90 15.81 3.86
CA GLY A 92 -1.33 14.96 2.83
C GLY A 92 -0.89 15.77 1.63
N LEU A 93 -1.75 16.68 1.15
CA LEU A 93 -1.46 17.60 0.06
C LEU A 93 -0.27 18.51 0.41
N CYS A 94 -0.25 19.08 1.61
CA CYS A 94 0.85 19.93 2.05
C CYS A 94 2.19 19.17 2.04
N LEU A 95 2.22 17.95 2.56
CA LEU A 95 3.42 17.10 2.58
C LEU A 95 3.81 16.64 1.17
N SER A 96 2.84 16.28 0.33
CA SER A 96 3.07 15.93 -1.08
C SER A 96 3.74 17.07 -1.84
N LEU A 97 3.23 18.29 -1.71
CA LEU A 97 3.82 19.48 -2.33
C LEU A 97 5.23 19.74 -1.81
N LEU A 98 5.45 19.59 -0.49
CA LEU A 98 6.77 19.73 0.10
C LEU A 98 7.76 18.69 -0.44
N LEU A 99 7.35 17.42 -0.58
CA LEU A 99 8.19 16.36 -1.14
C LEU A 99 8.51 16.61 -2.62
N ILE A 100 7.52 17.00 -3.42
CA ILE A 100 7.72 17.37 -4.83
C ILE A 100 8.70 18.54 -4.93
N PHE A 101 8.57 19.56 -4.07
CA PHE A 101 9.47 20.71 -4.09
C PHE A 101 10.90 20.34 -3.64
N ALA A 102 11.04 19.52 -2.60
CA ALA A 102 12.33 19.17 -2.02
C ALA A 102 13.11 18.13 -2.84
N PHE A 103 12.41 17.17 -3.47
CA PHE A 103 13.02 15.98 -4.07
C PHE A 103 12.55 15.69 -5.50
N GLY A 104 11.55 16.42 -6.00
CA GLY A 104 11.03 16.24 -7.34
C GLY A 104 12.08 16.56 -8.39
N LYS A 105 12.27 15.64 -9.34
CA LYS A 105 13.16 15.87 -10.48
C LYS A 105 12.52 16.91 -11.41
N TYR A 106 13.09 18.11 -11.46
CA TYR A 106 12.54 19.24 -12.21
C TYR A 106 12.20 18.88 -13.67
N ASN A 107 13.05 18.10 -14.33
CA ASN A 107 12.85 17.68 -15.72
C ASN A 107 11.63 16.76 -15.88
N ASP A 108 11.39 15.83 -14.94
CA ASP A 108 10.25 14.90 -15.02
C ASP A 108 8.94 15.64 -14.76
N ILE A 109 8.92 16.53 -13.77
CA ILE A 109 7.77 17.39 -13.47
C ILE A 109 7.48 18.32 -14.64
N HIS A 110 8.51 18.96 -15.19
CA HIS A 110 8.37 19.86 -16.34
C HIS A 110 7.81 19.12 -17.55
N ASN A 111 8.33 17.92 -17.87
CA ASN A 111 7.87 17.12 -19.00
C ASN A 111 6.43 16.60 -18.86
N ILE A 112 5.98 16.33 -17.62
CA ILE A 112 4.57 16.04 -17.32
C ILE A 112 3.70 17.29 -17.58
N ILE A 113 4.11 18.45 -17.06
CA ILE A 113 3.33 19.70 -17.16
C ILE A 113 3.14 20.14 -18.61
N ILE A 114 4.19 20.06 -19.44
CA ILE A 114 4.14 20.47 -20.84
C ILE A 114 3.59 19.38 -21.78
N GLY A 115 3.13 18.24 -21.25
CA GLY A 115 2.53 17.15 -22.01
C GLY A 115 3.50 16.41 -22.95
N LYS A 116 4.81 16.57 -22.78
CA LYS A 116 5.82 15.91 -23.64
C LYS A 116 6.00 14.43 -23.33
N SER A 117 5.66 13.98 -22.12
CA SER A 117 5.85 12.58 -21.70
C SER A 117 4.64 11.68 -21.85
N PHE A 118 3.42 12.23 -21.95
CA PHE A 118 2.19 11.44 -21.83
C PHE A 118 1.05 11.99 -22.69
N THR A 119 0.28 11.08 -23.30
CA THR A 119 -1.06 11.43 -23.78
C THR A 119 -1.99 11.60 -22.57
N PRO A 120 -3.04 12.44 -22.65
CA PRO A 120 -4.00 12.62 -21.55
C PRO A 120 -4.59 11.30 -21.03
N ALA A 121 -4.92 10.38 -21.93
CA ALA A 121 -5.42 9.05 -21.57
C ALA A 121 -4.38 8.22 -20.79
N SER A 122 -3.12 8.24 -21.21
CA SER A 122 -2.04 7.52 -20.52
C SER A 122 -1.70 8.12 -19.17
N LEU A 123 -1.82 9.44 -19.01
CA LEU A 123 -1.63 10.14 -17.75
C LEU A 123 -2.75 9.78 -16.77
N PHE A 124 -4.01 9.87 -17.23
CA PHE A 124 -5.17 9.51 -16.43
C PHE A 124 -5.11 8.06 -15.93
N LEU A 125 -4.73 7.12 -16.80
CA LEU A 125 -4.58 5.72 -16.43
C LEU A 125 -3.47 5.51 -15.38
N GLN A 126 -2.35 6.23 -15.48
CA GLN A 126 -1.29 6.17 -14.48
C GLN A 126 -1.72 6.77 -13.14
N ILE A 127 -2.45 7.88 -13.16
CA ILE A 127 -3.00 8.48 -11.93
C ILE A 127 -3.93 7.48 -11.24
N ILE A 128 -4.88 6.89 -11.98
CA ILE A 128 -5.79 5.87 -11.44
C ILE A 128 -5.01 4.68 -10.90
N TYR A 129 -4.00 4.20 -11.63
CA TYR A 129 -3.20 3.07 -11.22
C TYR A 129 -2.47 3.32 -9.89
N TYR A 130 -1.65 4.37 -9.80
CA TYR A 130 -0.89 4.65 -8.58
C TYR A 130 -1.79 5.10 -7.42
N LEU A 131 -2.86 5.85 -7.68
CA LEU A 131 -3.74 6.35 -6.63
C LEU A 131 -4.67 5.28 -6.09
N ILE A 132 -5.31 4.50 -6.97
CA ILE A 132 -6.38 3.57 -6.59
C ILE A 132 -5.86 2.16 -6.41
N ALA A 133 -5.08 1.63 -7.36
CA ALA A 133 -4.65 0.23 -7.29
C ALA A 133 -3.44 0.02 -6.37
N ILE A 134 -2.53 0.99 -6.28
CA ILE A 134 -1.34 0.88 -5.42
C ILE A 134 -1.61 1.53 -4.07
N SER A 135 -1.50 2.87 -3.98
CA SER A 135 -1.52 3.57 -2.69
C SER A 135 -2.81 3.35 -1.90
N SER A 136 -4.01 3.46 -2.50
CA SER A 136 -5.26 3.20 -1.77
C SER A 136 -5.35 1.79 -1.22
N VAL A 137 -4.98 0.79 -2.01
CA VAL A 137 -5.03 -0.62 -1.60
C VAL A 137 -4.05 -0.87 -0.47
N GLU A 138 -2.79 -0.48 -0.64
CA GLU A 138 -1.74 -0.76 0.32
C GLU A 138 -1.98 -0.05 1.66
N GLU A 139 -2.38 1.22 1.62
CA GLU A 139 -2.66 1.99 2.82
C GLU A 139 -3.89 1.45 3.57
N ILE A 140 -4.96 1.08 2.87
CA ILE A 140 -6.15 0.52 3.52
C ILE A 140 -5.85 -0.88 4.09
N VAL A 141 -5.13 -1.73 3.35
CA VAL A 141 -4.83 -3.11 3.78
C VAL A 141 -3.82 -3.13 4.91
N PHE A 142 -2.65 -2.50 4.75
CA PHE A 142 -1.60 -2.59 5.77
C PHE A 142 -1.89 -1.66 6.95
N ARG A 143 -2.23 -0.40 6.69
CA ARG A 143 -2.41 0.61 7.73
C ARG A 143 -3.78 0.53 8.38
N GLY A 144 -4.81 0.48 7.54
CA GLY A 144 -6.19 0.42 7.99
C GLY A 144 -6.53 -0.92 8.63
N PHE A 145 -6.23 -2.02 7.96
CA PHE A 145 -6.65 -3.35 8.43
C PHE A 145 -5.58 -4.05 9.27
N ILE A 146 -4.44 -4.43 8.69
CA ILE A 146 -3.44 -5.30 9.33
C ILE A 146 -2.92 -4.68 10.64
N ARG A 147 -2.43 -3.44 10.61
CA ARG A 147 -1.92 -2.75 11.83
C ARG A 147 -2.96 -2.69 12.95
N ASN A 148 -4.22 -2.42 12.64
CA ASN A 148 -5.26 -2.29 13.66
C ASN A 148 -5.69 -3.65 14.25
N ASN A 149 -5.35 -4.77 13.60
CA ASN A 149 -5.81 -6.10 13.96
C ASN A 149 -4.69 -7.08 14.38
N MET A 150 -3.41 -6.66 14.33
CA MET A 150 -2.28 -7.55 14.61
C MET A 150 -1.90 -7.65 16.09
N PHE A 151 -2.03 -6.57 16.90
CA PHE A 151 -1.86 -6.60 18.36
C PHE A 151 -2.59 -5.44 19.05
N GLU A 152 -3.83 -5.64 19.50
CA GLU A 152 -4.66 -4.59 20.13
C GLU A 152 -4.00 -3.95 21.38
N ASN A 153 -3.30 -4.75 22.19
CA ASN A 153 -2.70 -4.29 23.45
C ASN A 153 -1.22 -3.87 23.34
N ARG A 154 -0.63 -3.92 22.14
CA ARG A 154 0.79 -3.61 21.93
C ARG A 154 0.95 -2.74 20.69
N GLU A 155 0.46 -1.51 20.78
CA GLU A 155 0.39 -0.58 19.65
C GLU A 155 1.74 -0.42 18.93
N TYR A 156 2.82 -0.12 19.67
CA TYR A 156 4.15 0.04 19.07
C TYR A 156 4.66 -1.22 18.37
N LEU A 157 4.43 -2.39 18.97
CA LEU A 157 4.80 -3.67 18.37
C LEU A 157 4.01 -3.91 17.08
N SER A 158 2.70 -3.60 17.08
CA SER A 158 1.86 -3.71 15.89
C SER A 158 2.38 -2.83 14.76
N LYS A 159 2.73 -1.57 15.04
CA LYS A 159 3.29 -0.63 14.05
C LYS A 159 4.57 -1.15 13.43
N VAL A 160 5.53 -1.58 14.26
CA VAL A 160 6.83 -2.09 13.79
C VAL A 160 6.66 -3.36 12.97
N LEU A 161 5.86 -4.32 13.46
CA LEU A 161 5.65 -5.58 12.74
C LEU A 161 4.90 -5.36 11.42
N THR A 162 3.89 -4.50 11.37
CA THR A 162 3.22 -4.19 10.10
C THR A 162 4.17 -3.51 9.13
N GLY A 163 5.05 -2.61 9.61
CA GLY A 163 6.09 -2.02 8.77
C GLY A 163 7.08 -3.06 8.22
N ILE A 164 7.46 -4.05 9.02
CA ILE A 164 8.29 -5.17 8.56
C ILE A 164 7.53 -5.98 7.50
N LEU A 165 6.27 -6.35 7.76
CA LEU A 165 5.43 -7.06 6.79
C LEU A 165 5.29 -6.28 5.48
N PHE A 166 5.03 -4.97 5.56
CA PHE A 166 4.94 -4.09 4.41
C PHE A 166 6.25 -4.06 3.61
N SER A 167 7.39 -3.94 4.28
CA SER A 167 8.70 -4.02 3.61
C SER A 167 8.89 -5.38 2.91
N LEU A 168 8.57 -6.48 3.60
CA LEU A 168 8.71 -7.83 3.04
C LEU A 168 7.74 -8.11 1.90
N SER A 169 6.57 -7.45 1.83
CA SER A 169 5.61 -7.67 0.73
C SER A 169 6.09 -7.21 -0.63
N HIS A 170 7.15 -6.41 -0.68
CA HIS A 170 7.77 -5.97 -1.92
C HIS A 170 8.67 -7.05 -2.53
N ILE A 171 9.08 -8.07 -1.76
CA ILE A 171 10.05 -9.07 -2.22
C ILE A 171 9.45 -10.04 -3.26
N PRO A 172 8.27 -10.66 -3.07
CA PRO A 172 7.84 -11.77 -3.94
C PRO A 172 7.75 -11.40 -5.42
N PHE A 173 7.21 -10.23 -5.74
CA PHE A 173 7.15 -9.75 -7.13
C PHE A 173 8.55 -9.65 -7.75
N HIS A 174 9.45 -8.92 -7.09
CA HIS A 174 10.80 -8.69 -7.60
C HIS A 174 11.64 -9.98 -7.62
N ALA A 175 11.47 -10.86 -6.65
CA ALA A 175 12.15 -12.16 -6.60
C ALA A 175 11.80 -13.02 -7.82
N ILE A 176 10.52 -13.09 -8.18
CA ILE A 176 10.06 -13.87 -9.33
C ILE A 176 10.51 -13.23 -10.64
N ILE A 177 10.27 -11.92 -10.84
CA ILE A 177 10.62 -11.22 -12.08
C ILE A 177 12.13 -11.28 -12.38
N ASN A 178 12.98 -11.18 -11.35
CA ASN A 178 14.44 -11.15 -11.53
C ASN A 178 15.09 -12.52 -11.35
N HIS A 179 14.33 -13.58 -11.08
CA HIS A 179 14.85 -14.91 -10.75
C HIS A 179 15.86 -14.91 -9.59
N LEU A 180 15.60 -14.10 -8.56
CA LEU A 180 16.46 -13.94 -7.39
C LEU A 180 15.81 -14.57 -6.16
N SER A 181 16.63 -15.11 -5.26
CA SER A 181 16.13 -15.68 -4.00
C SER A 181 15.65 -14.60 -3.04
N PHE A 182 14.74 -14.95 -2.13
CA PHE A 182 14.32 -14.05 -1.04
C PHE A 182 15.52 -13.55 -0.21
N SER A 183 16.47 -14.45 0.11
CA SER A 183 17.69 -14.11 0.86
C SER A 183 18.55 -13.09 0.13
N TRP A 184 18.56 -13.10 -1.21
CA TRP A 184 19.31 -12.12 -1.97
C TRP A 184 18.85 -10.69 -1.67
N PHE A 185 17.53 -10.44 -1.59
CA PHE A 185 16.99 -9.12 -1.22
C PHE A 185 17.37 -8.70 0.19
N ILE A 186 17.35 -9.64 1.15
CA ILE A 186 17.73 -9.37 2.53
C ILE A 186 19.21 -8.96 2.64
N PHE A 187 20.10 -9.52 1.83
CA PHE A 187 21.53 -9.20 1.92
C PHE A 187 21.97 -8.06 1.00
N HIS A 188 21.34 -7.91 -0.17
CA HIS A 188 21.81 -7.00 -1.23
C HIS A 188 20.90 -5.79 -1.45
N ARG A 189 19.62 -5.85 -1.02
CA ARG A 189 18.67 -4.71 -1.10
C ARG A 189 18.06 -4.35 0.26
N TRP A 190 18.77 -4.62 1.34
CA TRP A 190 18.31 -4.29 2.70
C TRP A 190 18.04 -2.80 2.91
N TYR A 191 18.76 -1.91 2.21
CA TYR A 191 18.54 -0.46 2.29
C TYR A 191 17.18 -0.06 1.70
N ALA A 192 16.74 -0.71 0.61
CA ALA A 192 15.40 -0.51 0.04
C ALA A 192 14.33 -1.03 0.99
N LEU A 193 14.55 -2.21 1.60
CA LEU A 193 13.66 -2.78 2.60
C LEU A 193 13.54 -1.87 3.84
N LEU A 194 14.65 -1.34 4.32
CA LEU A 194 14.68 -0.37 5.41
C LEU A 194 13.94 0.91 5.03
N PHE A 195 14.12 1.40 3.79
CA PHE A 195 13.37 2.54 3.30
C PHE A 195 11.85 2.30 3.32
N TYR A 196 11.38 1.15 2.83
CA TYR A 196 9.96 0.77 2.88
C TYR A 196 9.43 0.71 4.33
N LEU A 197 10.23 0.19 5.26
CA LEU A 197 9.88 0.20 6.68
C LEU A 197 9.76 1.63 7.22
N LEU A 198 10.74 2.51 6.93
CA LEU A 198 10.76 3.88 7.44
C LEU A 198 9.60 4.71 6.88
N ILE A 199 9.32 4.61 5.57
CA ILE A 199 8.19 5.32 4.98
C ILE A 199 6.86 4.79 5.54
N HIS A 200 6.75 3.48 5.76
CA HIS A 200 5.57 2.91 6.41
C HIS A 200 5.38 3.47 7.82
N MET A 201 6.45 3.60 8.61
CA MET A 201 6.37 4.16 9.97
C MET A 201 5.97 5.64 9.95
N PHE A 202 6.47 6.42 8.98
CA PHE A 202 6.10 7.82 8.81
C PHE A 202 4.62 7.97 8.42
N LEU A 203 4.16 7.22 7.44
CA LEU A 203 2.75 7.20 7.03
C LEU A 203 1.85 6.67 8.15
N GLN A 204 2.35 5.76 9.00
CA GLN A 204 1.64 5.30 10.19
C GLN A 204 1.44 6.42 11.21
N TRP A 205 2.50 7.17 11.51
CA TRP A 205 2.40 8.34 12.40
C TRP A 205 1.39 9.36 11.86
N PHE A 206 1.39 9.60 10.55
CA PHE A 206 0.44 10.48 9.92
C PHE A 206 -1.01 9.96 10.04
N TYR A 207 -1.23 8.67 9.78
CA TYR A 207 -2.52 8.02 10.01
C TYR A 207 -2.98 8.15 11.46
N ASP A 208 -2.11 7.89 12.44
CA ASP A 208 -2.47 7.92 13.86
C ASP A 208 -3.00 9.31 14.29
N LYS A 209 -2.51 10.38 13.66
CA LYS A 209 -2.92 11.76 13.95
C LYS A 209 -4.36 12.08 13.55
N TYR A 210 -4.86 11.47 12.47
CA TYR A 210 -6.19 11.79 11.92
C TYR A 210 -7.15 10.60 11.93
N ASN A 211 -6.66 9.38 12.16
CA ASN A 211 -7.36 8.12 12.00
C ASN A 211 -8.10 8.00 10.65
N ASN A 212 -7.41 8.41 9.58
CA ASN A 212 -7.98 8.47 8.23
C ASN A 212 -6.89 8.21 7.17
N CYS A 213 -7.12 7.24 6.29
CA CYS A 213 -6.13 6.82 5.29
C CYS A 213 -5.92 7.82 4.14
N SER A 214 -6.85 8.76 3.92
CA SER A 214 -6.82 9.65 2.74
C SER A 214 -5.53 10.47 2.58
N GLY A 215 -4.99 11.02 3.66
CA GLY A 215 -3.71 11.72 3.67
C GLY A 215 -2.53 10.79 3.33
N PRO A 216 -2.35 9.66 4.06
CA PRO A 216 -1.35 8.66 3.71
C PRO A 216 -1.43 8.16 2.26
N ILE A 217 -2.65 7.92 1.75
CA ILE A 217 -2.90 7.53 0.35
C ILE A 217 -2.36 8.58 -0.61
N LEU A 218 -2.71 9.85 -0.42
CA LEU A 218 -2.27 10.94 -1.28
C LEU A 218 -0.74 11.09 -1.27
N LEU A 219 -0.12 10.93 -0.09
CA LEU A 219 1.32 11.05 0.05
C LEU A 219 2.06 9.86 -0.58
N HIS A 220 1.59 8.65 -0.35
CA HIS A 220 2.13 7.44 -0.98
C HIS A 220 1.99 7.49 -2.50
N PHE A 221 0.81 7.86 -3.01
CA PHE A 221 0.60 8.15 -4.44
C PHE A 221 1.65 9.11 -4.99
N THR A 222 1.94 10.19 -4.27
CA THR A 222 2.91 11.20 -4.70
C THR A 222 4.32 10.62 -4.80
N ILE A 223 4.73 9.82 -3.81
CA ILE A 223 6.04 9.18 -3.77
C ILE A 223 6.23 8.26 -5.00
N ASP A 224 5.23 7.42 -5.28
CA ASP A 224 5.30 6.45 -6.36
C ASP A 224 5.18 7.11 -7.74
N PHE A 225 4.18 7.98 -7.91
CA PHE A 225 3.86 8.60 -9.19
C PHE A 225 5.00 9.48 -9.70
N PHE A 226 5.67 10.22 -8.80
CA PHE A 226 6.82 11.05 -9.15
C PHE A 226 8.18 10.36 -8.95
N GLN A 227 8.19 9.08 -8.55
CA GLN A 227 9.40 8.30 -8.31
C GLN A 227 10.43 9.02 -7.41
N ILE A 228 9.92 9.74 -6.40
CA ILE A 228 10.68 10.66 -5.55
C ILE A 228 11.86 9.95 -4.86
N PHE A 229 11.68 8.67 -4.53
CA PHE A 229 12.70 7.81 -3.95
C PHE A 229 12.85 6.54 -4.78
N SER A 230 13.18 6.67 -6.06
CA SER A 230 13.52 5.54 -6.92
C SER A 230 14.77 4.84 -6.35
N VAL A 231 14.57 3.78 -5.54
CA VAL A 231 15.63 2.98 -4.91
C VAL A 231 15.93 1.72 -5.70
#